data_AF-A0AA86JKK1-F1
#
_entry.id   AF-A0AA86JKK1-F1
#
_cell.length_a   1.000
_cell.length_b   1.000
_cell.length_c   1.000
_cell.angle_alpha   90.00
_cell.angle_beta   90.00
_cell.angle_gamma   90.00
#
_symmetry.space_group_name_H-M   'P 1'
#
loop_
_entity.id
_entity.type
_entity.pdbx_description
1 polymer ?
#
loop_
_entity_poly.entity_id
_entity_poly.type
_entity_poly.pdbx_seq_one_letter_code
_entity_poly.pdbx_strand_id
1 'polypeptide(L)'
;MYCVIQEIELRKENPYGHYKELEVYKNKWFINGVDGGSYSYRYDGERFKRPIKKAYKISLHKSYREDGKVKKKQYSVCTMSYYDLLEFSLYDCASGRIERLSEELKMNEDDIYNLIYSKLDLLIEKIEKEYHQTEEYKTHKKHEDILKKYRQEKEKFENKYGSDSYDYYYDVFGVLRESEKFEAFKQQYEASKTYQSSYQESYYSNYNSYNFNSSYSTIKQSNYTEEEKGYLKKIYRAAAAKLHPDVIKDDGEGMKFLNDLKEQWGI
;
A
#
# COMPACT_ATOMS: atom_id res chain seq x y z
N MET A 1 26.20 1.11 -33.65
CA MET A 1 25.23 0.00 -33.45
C MET A 1 23.84 0.60 -33.53
N TYR A 2 22.82 -0.13 -33.94
CA TYR A 2 21.46 0.41 -34.01
C TYR A 2 20.41 -0.65 -33.67
N CYS A 3 19.30 -0.22 -33.08
CA CYS A 3 18.15 -1.07 -32.82
C CYS A 3 17.36 -1.34 -34.12
N VAL A 4 16.90 -2.56 -34.28
CA VAL A 4 15.92 -2.98 -35.29
C VAL A 4 14.79 -3.73 -34.62
N ILE A 5 13.59 -3.24 -34.91
CA ILE A 5 12.33 -3.83 -34.48
C ILE A 5 11.65 -4.38 -35.73
N GLN A 6 11.37 -5.68 -35.74
CA GLN A 6 10.67 -6.34 -36.83
C GLN A 6 9.29 -6.79 -36.35
N GLU A 7 8.24 -6.33 -37.03
CA GLU A 7 6.88 -6.84 -36.81
C GLU A 7 6.78 -8.27 -37.34
N ILE A 8 6.20 -9.15 -36.53
CA ILE A 8 5.90 -10.54 -36.83
C ILE A 8 4.48 -10.86 -36.37
N GLU A 9 3.90 -11.94 -36.89
CA GLU A 9 2.57 -12.39 -36.53
C GLU A 9 2.62 -13.62 -35.61
N LEU A 10 1.86 -13.56 -34.52
CA LEU A 10 1.66 -14.63 -33.56
C LEU A 10 0.61 -15.62 -34.08
N ARG A 11 0.81 -16.91 -33.77
CA ARG A 11 -0.13 -17.97 -34.16
C ARG A 11 -1.44 -17.95 -33.39
N LYS A 12 -1.44 -17.42 -32.17
CA LYS A 12 -2.57 -17.43 -31.24
C LYS A 12 -2.83 -16.02 -30.71
N GLU A 13 -4.08 -15.75 -30.42
CA GLU A 13 -4.52 -14.53 -29.73
C GLU A 13 -4.11 -14.58 -28.26
N ASN A 14 -3.97 -13.41 -27.64
CA ASN A 14 -3.77 -13.35 -26.20
C ASN A 14 -5.12 -13.62 -25.50
N PRO A 15 -5.26 -14.68 -24.68
CA PRO A 15 -6.53 -14.96 -24.01
C PRO A 15 -6.73 -14.13 -22.73
N TYR A 16 -5.73 -13.37 -22.30
CA TYR A 16 -5.68 -12.69 -21.01
C TYR A 16 -5.97 -11.19 -21.10
N GLY A 17 -7.05 -10.82 -21.79
CA GLY A 17 -7.58 -9.45 -21.67
C GLY A 17 -8.04 -9.13 -20.25
N HIS A 18 -8.25 -7.84 -19.97
CA HIS A 18 -8.87 -7.44 -18.71
C HIS A 18 -10.28 -8.01 -18.57
N TYR A 19 -10.75 -8.15 -17.34
CA TYR A 19 -12.12 -8.58 -17.07
C TYR A 19 -13.11 -7.46 -17.38
N LYS A 20 -14.26 -7.84 -17.92
CA LYS A 20 -15.36 -6.91 -18.22
C LYS A 20 -16.05 -6.40 -16.97
N GLU A 21 -16.00 -7.15 -15.87
CA GLU A 21 -16.78 -6.86 -14.68
C GLU A 21 -15.92 -6.87 -13.41
N LEU A 22 -16.36 -6.05 -12.46
CA LEU A 22 -15.89 -6.03 -11.08
C LEU A 22 -17.11 -6.37 -10.22
N GLU A 23 -17.08 -7.52 -9.55
CA GLU A 23 -18.22 -8.04 -8.81
C GLU A 23 -17.98 -7.92 -7.31
N VAL A 24 -19.02 -7.54 -6.56
CA VAL A 24 -19.04 -7.56 -5.10
C VAL A 24 -19.58 -8.89 -4.60
N TYR A 25 -18.90 -9.46 -3.62
CA TYR A 25 -19.38 -10.63 -2.90
C TYR A 25 -19.15 -10.48 -1.40
N LYS A 26 -19.88 -11.27 -0.60
CA LYS A 26 -19.75 -11.27 0.86
C LYS A 26 -19.09 -12.56 1.33
N ASN A 27 -17.96 -12.43 2.03
CA ASN A 27 -17.34 -13.51 2.78
C ASN A 27 -18.17 -13.79 4.03
N LYS A 28 -19.04 -14.79 3.99
CA LYS A 28 -19.92 -15.10 5.11
C LYS A 28 -19.23 -16.01 6.12
N TRP A 29 -19.24 -15.60 7.38
CA TRP A 29 -18.86 -16.44 8.50
C TRP A 29 -19.60 -15.96 9.75
N PHE A 30 -19.77 -16.86 10.73
CA PHE A 30 -20.59 -16.61 11.90
C PHE A 30 -19.82 -16.95 13.17
N ILE A 31 -19.90 -16.10 14.19
CA ILE A 31 -19.52 -16.42 15.58
C ILE A 31 -20.79 -16.41 16.42
N ASN A 32 -21.09 -17.50 17.12
CA ASN A 32 -22.21 -17.56 18.06
C ASN A 32 -23.56 -17.07 17.45
N GLY A 33 -23.80 -17.36 16.17
CA GLY A 33 -25.01 -16.93 15.44
C GLY A 33 -25.00 -15.49 14.93
N VAL A 34 -23.94 -14.71 15.21
CA VAL A 34 -23.75 -13.35 14.70
C VAL A 34 -22.92 -13.40 13.42
N ASP A 35 -23.44 -12.79 12.36
CA ASP A 35 -22.76 -12.66 11.07
C ASP A 35 -21.59 -11.67 11.18
N GLY A 36 -20.37 -12.22 11.12
CA GLY A 36 -19.11 -11.49 11.06
C GLY A 36 -18.62 -11.28 9.63
N GLY A 37 -19.40 -11.62 8.62
CA GLY A 37 -18.96 -11.53 7.24
C GLY A 37 -18.64 -10.11 6.76
N SER A 38 -17.63 -10.00 5.90
CA SER A 38 -17.22 -8.75 5.26
C SER A 38 -17.42 -8.81 3.74
N TYR A 39 -17.56 -7.63 3.14
CA TYR A 39 -17.62 -7.46 1.70
C TYR A 39 -16.23 -7.50 1.09
N SER A 40 -16.14 -8.08 -0.08
CA SER A 40 -14.94 -8.12 -0.89
C SER A 40 -15.34 -8.00 -2.36
N TYR A 41 -14.35 -8.00 -3.24
CA TYR A 41 -14.58 -7.91 -4.66
C TYR A 41 -13.68 -8.87 -5.40
N ARG A 42 -14.11 -9.23 -6.60
CA ARG A 42 -13.33 -10.02 -7.55
C ARG A 42 -13.56 -9.47 -8.94
N TYR A 43 -12.54 -9.64 -9.78
CA TYR A 43 -12.76 -9.51 -11.21
C TYR A 43 -13.54 -10.73 -11.69
N ASP A 44 -14.65 -10.49 -12.40
CA ASP A 44 -15.53 -11.55 -12.87
C ASP A 44 -15.98 -11.30 -14.32
N GLY A 45 -16.80 -12.21 -14.83
CA GLY A 45 -17.29 -12.21 -16.20
C GLY A 45 -16.24 -12.68 -17.20
N GLU A 46 -16.55 -12.52 -18.47
CA GLU A 46 -15.60 -12.81 -19.54
C GLU A 46 -14.49 -11.76 -19.60
N ARG A 47 -13.32 -12.18 -20.09
CA ARG A 47 -12.25 -11.26 -20.46
C ARG A 47 -12.51 -10.64 -21.83
N PHE A 48 -11.97 -9.45 -22.05
CA PHE A 48 -11.93 -8.87 -23.39
C PHE A 48 -11.10 -9.75 -24.33
N LYS A 49 -11.61 -9.94 -25.54
CA LYS A 49 -10.86 -10.62 -26.60
C LYS A 49 -9.77 -9.69 -27.13
N ARG A 50 -8.59 -10.25 -27.36
CA ARG A 50 -7.41 -9.53 -27.83
C ARG A 50 -6.98 -10.07 -29.20
N PRO A 51 -7.66 -9.65 -30.29
CA PRO A 51 -7.48 -10.24 -31.61
C PRO A 51 -6.17 -9.84 -32.30
N ILE A 52 -5.47 -8.81 -31.81
CA ILE A 52 -4.24 -8.31 -32.44
C ILE A 52 -3.12 -9.32 -32.20
N LYS A 53 -2.70 -10.00 -33.27
CA LYS A 53 -1.64 -11.03 -33.25
C LYS A 53 -0.26 -10.46 -33.54
N LYS A 54 -0.06 -9.15 -33.43
CA LYS A 54 1.24 -8.54 -33.72
C LYS A 54 2.21 -8.80 -32.57
N ALA A 55 3.46 -9.06 -32.93
CA ALA A 55 4.59 -9.05 -32.02
C ALA A 55 5.81 -8.41 -32.69
N TYR A 56 6.77 -8.02 -31.87
CA TYR A 56 7.87 -7.17 -32.26
C TYR A 56 9.16 -7.81 -31.81
N LYS A 57 9.92 -8.35 -32.76
CA LYS A 57 11.25 -8.91 -32.51
C LYS A 57 12.25 -7.78 -32.43
N ILE A 58 12.84 -7.60 -31.25
CA ILE A 58 13.80 -6.55 -30.96
C ILE A 58 15.21 -7.13 -31.08
N SER A 59 16.06 -6.44 -31.84
CA SER A 59 17.44 -6.86 -32.09
C SER A 59 18.38 -5.67 -32.22
N LEU A 60 19.64 -5.87 -31.85
CA LEU A 60 20.71 -4.91 -32.06
C LEU A 60 21.57 -5.34 -33.24
N HIS A 61 21.86 -4.40 -34.14
CA HIS A 61 22.65 -4.65 -35.33
C HIS A 61 23.95 -3.84 -35.31
N LYS A 62 25.05 -4.53 -35.62
CA LYS A 62 26.38 -3.94 -35.79
C LYS A 62 26.90 -4.24 -37.19
N SER A 63 26.96 -3.20 -38.02
CA SER A 63 27.64 -3.27 -39.33
C SER A 63 29.13 -3.01 -39.15
N TYR A 64 29.97 -3.76 -39.86
CA TYR A 64 31.42 -3.63 -39.87
C TYR A 64 31.98 -4.00 -41.25
N ARG A 65 33.25 -3.69 -41.51
CA ARG A 65 33.93 -4.09 -42.74
C ARG A 65 35.00 -5.14 -42.43
N GLU A 66 35.08 -6.14 -43.29
CA GLU A 66 36.12 -7.18 -43.26
C GLU A 66 36.49 -7.45 -44.72
N ASP A 67 37.77 -7.30 -45.06
CA ASP A 67 38.29 -7.41 -46.43
C ASP A 67 37.55 -6.54 -47.45
N GLY A 68 37.22 -5.31 -47.06
CA GLY A 68 36.48 -4.35 -47.91
C GLY A 68 34.99 -4.65 -48.09
N LYS A 69 34.49 -5.81 -47.62
CA LYS A 69 33.07 -6.19 -47.69
C LYS A 69 32.34 -5.77 -46.41
N VAL A 70 31.14 -5.23 -46.56
CA VAL A 70 30.28 -4.90 -45.42
C VAL A 70 29.66 -6.20 -44.88
N LYS A 71 29.91 -6.48 -43.61
CA LYS A 71 29.29 -7.57 -42.85
C LYS A 71 28.42 -7.02 -41.72
N LYS A 72 27.50 -7.85 -41.22
CA LYS A 72 26.53 -7.46 -40.19
C LYS A 72 26.45 -8.55 -39.12
N LYS A 73 26.68 -8.18 -37.86
CA LYS A 73 26.34 -8.98 -36.69
C LYS A 73 24.97 -8.56 -36.15
N GLN A 74 24.18 -9.55 -35.74
CA GLN A 74 22.84 -9.34 -35.20
C GLN A 74 22.73 -10.00 -33.82
N TYR A 75 22.17 -9.28 -32.87
CA TYR A 75 22.01 -9.71 -31.50
C TYR A 75 20.52 -9.67 -31.16
N SER A 76 19.90 -10.85 -30.99
CA SER A 76 18.51 -10.92 -30.54
C SER A 76 18.41 -10.47 -29.09
N VAL A 77 17.46 -9.58 -28.79
CA VAL A 77 17.16 -9.10 -27.44
C VAL A 77 15.95 -9.88 -26.91
N CYS A 78 14.77 -9.59 -27.41
CA CYS A 78 13.54 -10.26 -27.01
C CYS A 78 12.50 -10.17 -28.14
N THR A 79 11.32 -10.73 -27.90
CA THR A 79 10.14 -10.52 -28.73
C THR A 79 9.01 -10.14 -27.79
N MET A 80 8.37 -9.01 -28.04
CA MET A 80 7.25 -8.50 -27.23
C MET A 80 5.99 -8.47 -28.10
N SER A 81 4.89 -9.04 -27.63
CA SER A 81 3.59 -8.90 -28.29
C SER A 81 3.09 -7.45 -28.26
N TYR A 82 2.08 -7.15 -29.08
CA TYR A 82 1.37 -5.86 -29.02
C TYR A 82 0.90 -5.54 -27.60
N TYR A 83 0.41 -6.54 -26.87
CA TYR A 83 -0.09 -6.37 -25.51
C TYR A 83 1.04 -6.37 -24.47
N ASP A 84 2.14 -7.07 -24.73
CA ASP A 84 3.30 -7.03 -23.82
C ASP A 84 3.86 -5.61 -23.75
N LEU A 85 3.86 -4.88 -24.87
CA LEU A 85 4.29 -3.47 -24.92
C LEU A 85 3.38 -2.51 -24.14
N LEU A 86 2.17 -2.94 -23.76
CA LEU A 86 1.23 -2.15 -22.95
C LEU A 86 1.32 -2.50 -21.46
N GLU A 87 1.75 -3.72 -21.14
CA GLU A 87 1.68 -4.28 -19.77
C GLU A 87 3.05 -4.43 -19.11
N PHE A 88 4.11 -4.57 -19.89
CA PHE A 88 5.45 -4.87 -19.41
C PHE A 88 6.47 -3.90 -20.00
N SER A 89 7.47 -3.57 -19.18
CA SER A 89 8.63 -2.84 -19.64
C SER A 89 9.63 -3.76 -20.35
N LEU A 90 10.59 -3.19 -21.06
CA LEU A 90 11.71 -3.96 -21.61
C LEU A 90 12.53 -4.62 -20.50
N TYR A 91 12.56 -4.03 -19.29
CA TYR A 91 13.26 -4.58 -18.14
C TYR A 91 12.65 -5.92 -17.70
N ASP A 92 11.31 -5.97 -17.60
CA ASP A 92 10.57 -7.20 -17.25
C ASP A 92 10.81 -8.31 -18.28
N CYS A 93 10.97 -7.94 -19.55
CA CYS A 93 11.06 -8.89 -20.66
C CYS A 93 12.48 -9.30 -21.05
N ALA A 94 13.50 -8.49 -20.76
CA ALA A 94 14.82 -8.63 -21.37
C ALA A 94 16.02 -8.26 -20.49
N SER A 95 15.83 -7.91 -19.21
CA SER A 95 16.93 -7.51 -18.30
C SER A 95 18.14 -8.45 -18.34
N GLY A 96 17.95 -9.74 -18.04
CA GLY A 96 19.05 -10.71 -18.09
C GLY A 96 19.62 -11.01 -19.48
N ARG A 97 18.94 -10.60 -20.57
CA ARG A 97 19.54 -10.64 -21.92
C ARG A 97 20.37 -9.38 -22.19
N ILE A 98 19.92 -8.23 -21.72
CA ILE A 98 20.62 -6.95 -21.86
C ILE A 98 21.92 -6.96 -21.06
N GLU A 99 21.91 -7.48 -19.83
CA GLU A 99 23.10 -7.71 -19.00
C GLU A 99 24.17 -8.52 -19.77
N ARG A 100 23.80 -9.69 -20.32
CA ARG A 100 24.72 -10.50 -21.14
C ARG A 100 25.22 -9.79 -22.40
N LEU A 101 24.39 -8.93 -23.01
CA LEU A 101 24.79 -8.15 -24.18
C LEU A 101 25.74 -7.00 -23.80
N SER A 102 25.56 -6.40 -22.63
CA SER A 102 26.48 -5.42 -22.05
C SER A 102 27.89 -5.99 -21.94
N GLU A 103 28.02 -7.20 -21.39
CA GLU A 103 29.29 -7.92 -21.31
C GLU A 103 29.88 -8.26 -22.69
N GLU A 104 29.07 -8.85 -23.59
CA GLU A 104 29.49 -9.27 -24.93
C GLU A 104 29.96 -8.08 -25.80
N LEU A 105 29.29 -6.95 -25.66
CA LEU A 105 29.54 -5.74 -26.45
C LEU A 105 30.50 -4.77 -25.76
N LYS A 106 30.82 -4.99 -24.47
CA LYS A 106 31.56 -4.08 -23.60
C LYS A 106 30.93 -2.68 -23.59
N MET A 107 29.61 -2.62 -23.39
CA MET A 107 28.81 -1.40 -23.36
C MET A 107 28.05 -1.31 -22.04
N ASN A 108 27.73 -0.11 -21.58
CA ASN A 108 26.83 0.04 -20.42
C ASN A 108 25.43 -0.48 -20.78
N GLU A 109 24.75 -1.14 -19.84
CA GLU A 109 23.36 -1.56 -19.97
C GLU A 109 22.44 -0.38 -20.26
N ASP A 110 22.64 0.76 -19.59
CA ASP A 110 21.84 1.96 -19.81
C ASP A 110 21.93 2.44 -21.26
N ASP A 111 23.11 2.38 -21.87
CA ASP A 111 23.30 2.75 -23.28
C ASP A 111 22.57 1.77 -24.21
N ILE A 112 22.50 0.49 -23.85
CA ILE A 112 21.74 -0.51 -24.59
C ILE A 112 20.23 -0.26 -24.46
N TYR A 113 19.73 0.01 -23.25
CA TYR A 113 18.34 0.38 -23.02
C TYR A 113 17.97 1.62 -23.82
N ASN A 114 18.74 2.70 -23.71
CA ASN A 114 18.53 3.96 -24.42
C ASN A 114 18.50 3.75 -25.95
N LEU A 115 19.41 2.92 -26.47
CA LEU A 115 19.45 2.59 -27.89
C LEU A 115 18.18 1.87 -28.35
N ILE A 116 17.62 0.98 -27.53
CA ILE A 116 16.39 0.25 -27.85
C ILE A 116 15.17 1.17 -27.73
N TYR A 117 15.04 1.87 -26.60
CA TYR A 117 13.92 2.76 -26.32
C TYR A 117 13.79 3.91 -27.32
N SER A 118 14.91 4.41 -27.87
CA SER A 118 14.89 5.41 -28.96
C SER A 118 14.02 5.04 -30.18
N LYS A 119 13.76 3.74 -30.40
CA LYS A 119 12.81 3.25 -31.41
C LYS A 119 11.57 2.62 -30.81
N LEU A 120 11.70 1.97 -29.66
CA LEU A 120 10.59 1.26 -29.03
C LEU A 120 9.52 2.24 -28.53
N ASP A 121 9.90 3.40 -27.99
CA ASP A 121 8.97 4.39 -27.45
C ASP A 121 8.01 4.91 -28.52
N LEU A 122 8.51 5.21 -29.72
CA LEU A 122 7.69 5.63 -30.86
C LEU A 122 6.63 4.59 -31.24
N LEU A 123 6.95 3.30 -31.07
CA LEU A 123 6.03 2.21 -31.31
C LEU A 123 5.03 2.07 -30.16
N ILE A 124 5.50 2.12 -28.91
CA ILE A 124 4.68 2.07 -27.70
C ILE A 124 3.63 3.18 -27.74
N GLU A 125 4.03 4.44 -27.98
CA GLU A 125 3.10 5.58 -28.05
C GLU A 125 1.98 5.37 -29.08
N LYS A 126 2.29 4.75 -30.21
CA LYS A 126 1.29 4.46 -31.25
C LYS A 126 0.31 3.38 -30.77
N ILE A 127 0.83 2.28 -30.23
CA ILE A 127 0.05 1.15 -29.70
C ILE A 127 -0.82 1.64 -28.54
N GLU A 128 -0.28 2.46 -27.65
CA GLU A 128 -1.03 3.07 -26.56
C GLU A 128 -2.19 3.90 -27.11
N LYS A 129 -1.96 4.82 -28.05
CA LYS A 129 -3.05 5.64 -28.62
C LYS A 129 -4.17 4.79 -29.23
N GLU A 130 -3.83 3.69 -29.90
CA GLU A 130 -4.80 2.72 -30.42
C GLU A 130 -5.53 2.00 -29.28
N TYR A 131 -4.81 1.53 -28.25
CA TYR A 131 -5.38 0.82 -27.11
C TYR A 131 -6.31 1.68 -26.24
N HIS A 132 -5.97 2.96 -26.03
CA HIS A 132 -6.76 3.88 -25.21
C HIS A 132 -8.17 4.13 -25.78
N GLN A 133 -8.38 3.87 -27.07
CA GLN A 133 -9.69 3.97 -27.71
C GLN A 133 -10.57 2.74 -27.51
N THR A 134 -9.99 1.62 -27.05
CA THR A 134 -10.68 0.35 -26.88
C THR A 134 -11.61 0.34 -25.66
N GLU A 135 -12.66 -0.48 -25.72
CA GLU A 135 -13.55 -0.71 -24.57
C GLU A 135 -12.83 -1.46 -23.43
N GLU A 136 -11.82 -2.27 -23.76
CA GLU A 136 -10.99 -2.93 -22.75
C GLU A 136 -10.28 -1.90 -21.86
N TYR A 137 -9.59 -0.93 -22.46
CA TYR A 137 -8.91 0.13 -21.73
C TYR A 137 -9.89 0.96 -20.89
N LYS A 138 -11.00 1.43 -21.49
CA LYS A 138 -12.01 2.23 -20.78
C LYS A 138 -12.57 1.51 -19.57
N THR A 139 -12.84 0.21 -19.71
CA THR A 139 -13.36 -0.63 -18.62
C THR A 139 -12.32 -0.84 -17.54
N HIS A 140 -11.09 -1.21 -17.92
CA HIS A 140 -9.99 -1.36 -16.96
C HIS A 140 -9.74 -0.05 -16.19
N LYS A 141 -9.73 1.09 -16.89
CA LYS A 141 -9.55 2.41 -16.28
C LYS A 141 -10.65 2.74 -15.29
N LYS A 142 -11.91 2.44 -15.63
CA LYS A 142 -13.05 2.58 -14.72
C LYS A 142 -12.88 1.72 -13.47
N HIS A 143 -12.44 0.47 -13.61
CA HIS A 143 -12.18 -0.39 -12.45
C HIS A 143 -11.06 0.18 -11.57
N GLU A 144 -9.94 0.63 -12.15
CA GLU A 144 -8.86 1.27 -11.39
C GLU A 144 -9.32 2.51 -10.62
N ASP A 145 -10.14 3.35 -11.25
CA ASP A 145 -10.67 4.55 -10.60
C ASP A 145 -11.63 4.20 -9.44
N ILE A 146 -12.43 3.14 -9.57
CA ILE A 146 -13.27 2.59 -8.49
C ILE A 146 -12.39 2.08 -7.35
N LEU A 147 -11.38 1.24 -7.64
CA LEU A 147 -10.50 0.67 -6.62
C LEU A 147 -9.67 1.75 -5.92
N LYS A 148 -9.26 2.80 -6.63
CA LYS A 148 -8.58 3.95 -6.04
C LYS A 148 -9.49 4.68 -5.05
N LYS A 149 -10.73 4.96 -5.44
CA LYS A 149 -11.71 5.60 -4.56
C LYS A 149 -11.99 4.74 -3.33
N TYR A 150 -12.21 3.44 -3.53
CA TYR A 150 -12.39 2.47 -2.47
C TYR A 150 -11.25 2.51 -1.43
N ARG A 151 -9.98 2.44 -1.89
CA ARG A 151 -8.81 2.51 -0.98
C ARG A 151 -8.79 3.81 -0.18
N GLN A 152 -9.12 4.94 -0.80
CA GLN A 152 -9.15 6.24 -0.13
C GLN A 152 -10.27 6.35 0.90
N GLU A 153 -11.47 5.86 0.59
CA GLU A 153 -12.61 5.86 1.53
C GLU A 153 -12.38 4.90 2.68
N LYS A 154 -11.84 3.70 2.39
CA LYS A 154 -11.41 2.71 3.37
C LYS A 154 -10.40 3.29 4.34
N GLU A 155 -9.31 3.89 3.84
CA GLU A 155 -8.29 4.51 4.67
C GLU A 155 -8.87 5.61 5.59
N LYS A 156 -9.71 6.50 5.05
CA LYS A 156 -10.36 7.56 5.84
C LYS A 156 -11.26 6.99 6.94
N PHE A 157 -12.01 5.94 6.63
CA PHE A 157 -12.89 5.29 7.58
C PHE A 157 -12.09 4.59 8.68
N GLU A 158 -11.08 3.82 8.31
CA GLU A 158 -10.27 3.03 9.25
C GLU A 158 -9.40 3.91 10.15
N ASN A 159 -8.92 5.04 9.65
CA ASN A 159 -8.26 6.06 10.48
C ASN A 159 -9.18 6.62 11.58
N LYS A 160 -10.49 6.64 11.34
CA LYS A 160 -11.48 7.11 12.32
C LYS A 160 -11.94 5.99 13.26
N TYR A 161 -12.26 4.84 12.70
CA TYR A 161 -13.02 3.77 13.36
C TYR A 161 -12.18 2.54 13.76
N GLY A 162 -10.93 2.46 13.30
CA GLY A 162 -10.01 1.35 13.53
C GLY A 162 -9.72 0.54 12.27
N SER A 163 -8.58 -0.16 12.26
CA SER A 163 -8.13 -0.99 11.13
C SER A 163 -9.16 -2.05 10.74
N ASP A 164 -9.20 -2.38 9.45
CA ASP A 164 -9.97 -3.48 8.86
C ASP A 164 -11.49 -3.41 9.10
N SER A 165 -12.02 -2.21 9.38
CA SER A 165 -13.43 -2.03 9.78
C SER A 165 -14.36 -1.65 8.62
N TYR A 166 -13.84 -1.09 7.53
CA TYR A 166 -14.65 -0.54 6.44
C TYR A 166 -15.48 -1.61 5.73
N ASP A 167 -14.84 -2.73 5.39
CA ASP A 167 -15.42 -3.80 4.57
C ASP A 167 -16.54 -4.58 5.27
N TYR A 168 -16.74 -4.39 6.57
CA TYR A 168 -17.89 -4.97 7.29
C TYR A 168 -19.21 -4.28 6.93
N TYR A 169 -19.15 -3.03 6.47
CA TYR A 169 -20.33 -2.19 6.25
C TYR A 169 -20.48 -1.75 4.80
N TYR A 170 -19.36 -1.42 4.14
CA TYR A 170 -19.32 -0.89 2.79
C TYR A 170 -18.70 -1.90 1.81
N ASP A 171 -19.11 -1.83 0.55
CA ASP A 171 -18.48 -2.58 -0.53
C ASP A 171 -17.46 -1.75 -1.33
N VAL A 172 -16.86 -2.38 -2.35
CA VAL A 172 -15.86 -1.75 -3.24
C VAL A 172 -16.38 -0.55 -4.02
N PHE A 173 -17.70 -0.40 -4.17
CA PHE A 173 -18.31 0.76 -4.82
C PHE A 173 -18.69 1.87 -3.83
N GLY A 174 -18.44 1.66 -2.53
CA GLY A 174 -18.81 2.58 -1.46
C GLY A 174 -20.29 2.49 -1.07
N VAL A 175 -20.99 1.42 -1.46
CA VAL A 175 -22.38 1.22 -1.07
C VAL A 175 -22.44 0.66 0.35
N LEU A 176 -23.18 1.33 1.24
CA LEU A 176 -23.48 0.82 2.58
C LEU A 176 -24.45 -0.37 2.45
N ARG A 177 -23.97 -1.56 2.80
CA ARG A 177 -24.72 -2.81 2.69
C ARG A 177 -25.39 -3.24 3.98
N GLU A 178 -24.81 -2.88 5.13
CA GLU A 178 -25.26 -3.30 6.46
C GLU A 178 -25.60 -2.07 7.33
N SER A 179 -26.62 -1.31 6.93
CA SER A 179 -26.96 -0.04 7.59
C SER A 179 -27.28 -0.20 9.08
N GLU A 180 -28.02 -1.23 9.47
CA GLU A 180 -28.37 -1.49 10.87
C GLU A 180 -27.14 -1.83 11.71
N LYS A 181 -26.25 -2.70 11.20
CA LYS A 181 -25.00 -3.04 11.90
C LYS A 181 -24.09 -1.82 12.04
N PHE A 182 -24.03 -0.99 11.00
CA PHE A 182 -23.22 0.22 11.02
C PHE A 182 -23.72 1.24 12.04
N GLU A 183 -25.03 1.46 12.14
CA GLU A 183 -25.60 2.36 13.15
C GLU A 183 -25.35 1.84 14.58
N ALA A 184 -25.53 0.53 14.82
CA ALA A 184 -25.21 -0.08 16.11
C ALA A 184 -23.72 0.08 16.48
N PHE A 185 -22.83 -0.18 15.53
CA PHE A 185 -21.39 0.04 15.70
C PHE A 185 -21.06 1.49 16.01
N LYS A 186 -21.67 2.44 15.30
CA LYS A 186 -21.44 3.88 15.50
C LYS A 186 -21.88 4.34 16.89
N GLN A 187 -23.05 3.89 17.36
CA GLN A 187 -23.51 4.18 18.73
C GLN A 187 -22.54 3.64 19.78
N GLN A 188 -22.07 2.40 19.60
CA GLN A 188 -21.10 1.79 20.52
C GLN A 188 -19.75 2.53 20.51
N TYR A 189 -19.27 2.93 19.34
CA TYR A 189 -18.05 3.72 19.18
C TYR A 189 -18.17 5.07 19.91
N GLU A 190 -19.28 5.79 19.70
CA GLU A 190 -19.53 7.08 20.36
C GLU A 190 -19.64 6.93 21.88
N ALA A 191 -20.40 5.94 22.37
CA ALA A 191 -20.49 5.66 23.80
C ALA A 191 -19.12 5.33 24.42
N SER A 192 -18.27 4.57 23.70
CA SER A 192 -16.93 4.22 24.17
C SER A 192 -16.01 5.45 24.27
N LYS A 193 -16.11 6.38 23.31
CA LYS A 193 -15.40 7.67 23.35
C LYS A 193 -15.86 8.51 24.53
N THR A 194 -17.17 8.62 24.75
CA THR A 194 -17.73 9.39 25.87
C THR A 194 -17.29 8.79 27.20
N TYR A 195 -17.32 7.45 27.33
CA TYR A 195 -16.84 6.76 28.52
C TYR A 195 -15.35 7.00 28.75
N GLN A 196 -14.49 6.86 27.73
CA GLN A 196 -13.05 7.15 27.85
C GLN A 196 -12.77 8.61 28.22
N SER A 197 -13.47 9.57 27.63
CA SER A 197 -13.36 10.99 28.00
C SER A 197 -13.83 11.25 29.42
N SER A 198 -14.95 10.66 29.85
CA SER A 198 -15.47 10.82 31.21
C SER A 198 -14.59 10.12 32.25
N TYR A 199 -13.97 8.98 31.91
CA TYR A 199 -13.01 8.29 32.76
C TYR A 199 -11.71 9.09 32.87
N GLN A 200 -11.21 9.66 31.76
CA GLN A 200 -10.07 10.56 31.79
C GLN A 200 -10.38 11.80 32.64
N GLU A 201 -11.53 12.47 32.44
CA GLU A 201 -11.94 13.63 33.24
C GLU A 201 -12.16 13.28 34.72
N SER A 202 -12.75 12.12 35.02
CA SER A 202 -12.93 11.62 36.39
C SER A 202 -11.58 11.30 37.05
N TYR A 203 -10.65 10.69 36.30
CA TYR A 203 -9.30 10.42 36.78
C TYR A 203 -8.52 11.72 37.03
N TYR A 204 -8.59 12.69 36.11
CA TYR A 204 -7.96 14.01 36.27
C TYR A 204 -8.57 14.82 37.41
N SER A 205 -9.88 14.74 37.63
CA SER A 205 -10.56 15.42 38.75
C SER A 205 -10.31 14.73 40.09
N ASN A 206 -10.26 13.39 40.15
CA ASN A 206 -9.82 12.66 41.36
C ASN A 206 -8.37 12.99 41.71
N TYR A 207 -7.47 13.05 40.72
CA TYR A 207 -6.05 13.37 40.93
C TYR A 207 -5.82 14.85 41.29
N ASN A 208 -6.72 15.76 40.91
CA ASN A 208 -6.72 17.16 41.38
C ASN A 208 -7.42 17.35 42.73
N SER A 209 -8.28 16.42 43.17
CA SER A 209 -8.96 16.49 44.47
C SER A 209 -8.10 16.01 45.64
N TYR A 210 -6.97 15.34 45.38
CA TYR A 210 -5.94 15.08 46.38
C TYR A 210 -5.05 16.30 46.59
N ASN A 211 -5.67 17.35 47.16
CA ASN A 211 -4.92 18.40 47.82
C ASN A 211 -5.68 18.84 49.06
N PHE A 212 -5.57 18.06 50.14
CA PHE A 212 -5.24 18.62 51.45
C PHE A 212 -4.87 17.56 52.50
N ASN A 213 -3.74 17.81 53.18
CA ASN A 213 -3.30 17.29 54.47
C ASN A 213 -2.93 15.80 54.63
N SER A 214 -1.62 15.53 54.54
CA SER A 214 -0.96 14.72 55.57
C SER A 214 0.49 15.17 55.77
N SER A 215 0.79 15.45 57.02
CA SER A 215 2.05 15.89 57.60
C SER A 215 3.07 14.75 57.73
N TYR A 216 4.22 14.81 57.04
CA TYR A 216 5.53 14.47 57.61
C TYR A 216 6.67 14.84 56.63
N SER A 217 7.79 15.27 57.20
CA SER A 217 9.08 15.66 56.58
C SER A 217 9.57 14.73 55.45
N THR A 218 10.11 15.19 54.34
CA THR A 218 11.47 15.76 54.21
C THR A 218 11.62 16.38 52.82
N ILE A 219 12.05 17.64 52.74
CA ILE A 219 12.39 18.27 51.45
C ILE A 219 13.72 17.68 50.99
N LYS A 220 13.69 16.67 50.10
CA LYS A 220 14.82 16.41 49.22
C LYS A 220 14.78 17.49 48.13
N GLN A 221 15.75 18.40 48.15
CA GLN A 221 15.94 19.35 47.07
C GLN A 221 16.19 18.57 45.76
N SER A 222 15.21 18.60 44.86
CA SER A 222 15.40 18.13 43.49
C SER A 222 16.27 19.15 42.75
N ASN A 223 17.32 18.70 42.05
CA ASN A 223 18.19 19.58 41.26
C ASN A 223 17.61 19.98 39.89
N TYR A 224 16.37 19.60 39.60
CA TYR A 224 15.71 19.89 38.32
C TYR A 224 15.11 21.29 38.29
N THR A 225 15.33 21.98 37.18
CA THR A 225 14.65 23.24 36.86
C THR A 225 13.14 23.02 36.65
N GLU A 226 12.33 24.07 36.75
CA GLU A 226 10.88 23.97 36.56
C GLU A 226 10.48 23.49 35.15
N GLU A 227 11.31 23.80 34.14
CA GLU A 227 11.11 23.30 32.78
C GLU A 227 11.38 21.79 32.69
N GLU A 228 12.47 21.32 33.32
CA GLU A 228 12.82 19.90 33.41
C GLU A 228 11.76 19.10 34.17
N LYS A 229 11.21 19.65 35.26
CA LYS A 229 10.06 19.06 35.97
C LYS A 229 8.83 18.93 35.07
N GLY A 230 8.64 19.85 34.12
CA GLY A 230 7.61 19.76 33.09
C GLY A 230 7.78 18.54 32.19
N TYR A 231 9.01 18.21 31.79
CA TYR A 231 9.31 17.00 31.03
C TYR A 231 9.20 15.73 31.88
N LEU A 232 9.70 15.76 33.13
CA LEU A 232 9.60 14.63 34.06
C LEU A 232 8.14 14.27 34.38
N LYS A 233 7.25 15.26 34.49
CA LYS A 233 5.80 15.02 34.63
C LYS A 233 5.19 14.31 33.42
N LYS A 234 5.65 14.63 32.20
CA LYS A 234 5.21 13.93 30.98
C LYS A 234 5.73 12.50 30.94
N ILE A 235 7.00 12.30 31.33
CA ILE A 235 7.63 10.97 31.42
C ILE A 235 6.90 10.10 32.45
N TYR A 236 6.62 10.65 33.64
CA TYR A 236 5.85 9.97 34.69
C TYR A 236 4.47 9.54 34.18
N ARG A 237 3.73 10.43 33.49
CA ARG A 237 2.41 10.11 32.93
C ARG A 237 2.47 8.99 31.89
N ALA A 238 3.45 9.03 30.99
CA ALA A 238 3.62 8.00 29.96
C ALA A 238 4.03 6.64 30.57
N ALA A 239 4.90 6.65 31.59
CA ALA A 239 5.34 5.46 32.29
C ALA A 239 4.21 4.86 33.15
N ALA A 240 3.45 5.68 33.87
CA ALA A 240 2.33 5.22 34.70
C ALA A 240 1.25 4.51 33.88
N ALA A 241 0.96 4.98 32.66
CA ALA A 241 0.02 4.33 31.77
C ALA A 241 0.45 2.91 31.36
N LYS A 242 1.76 2.63 31.32
CA LYS A 242 2.31 1.32 30.92
C LYS A 242 2.61 0.41 32.11
N LEU A 243 2.96 0.98 33.26
CA LEU A 243 3.30 0.26 34.48
C LEU A 243 2.09 0.07 35.41
N HIS A 244 0.89 0.45 34.97
CA HIS A 244 -0.33 0.26 35.77
C HIS A 244 -0.59 -1.24 36.02
N PRO A 245 -0.95 -1.65 37.25
CA PRO A 245 -1.23 -3.04 37.60
C PRO A 245 -2.23 -3.71 36.64
N ASP A 246 -3.25 -3.00 36.18
CA ASP A 246 -4.24 -3.55 35.24
C ASP A 246 -3.68 -3.83 33.83
N VAL A 247 -2.59 -3.16 33.45
CA VAL A 247 -1.96 -3.29 32.13
C VAL A 247 -0.90 -4.39 32.15
N ILE A 248 -0.05 -4.42 33.18
CA ILE A 248 1.03 -5.42 33.33
C ILE A 248 0.63 -6.64 34.15
N LYS A 249 -0.55 -6.64 34.79
CA LYS A 249 -1.09 -7.70 35.67
C LYS A 249 -0.13 -8.09 36.79
N ASP A 250 0.51 -7.08 37.35
CA ASP A 250 1.48 -7.16 38.44
C ASP A 250 0.84 -6.72 39.77
N ASP A 251 1.49 -6.97 40.90
CA ASP A 251 1.06 -6.57 42.25
C ASP A 251 1.22 -5.06 42.53
N GLY A 252 1.66 -4.31 41.51
CA GLY A 252 1.90 -2.88 41.55
C GLY A 252 3.31 -2.47 41.97
N GLU A 253 4.26 -3.40 42.02
CA GLU A 253 5.70 -3.12 42.17
C GLU A 253 6.19 -2.06 41.17
N GLY A 254 5.79 -2.16 39.89
CA GLY A 254 6.14 -1.18 38.87
C GLY A 254 5.66 0.25 39.19
N MET A 255 4.48 0.40 39.80
CA MET A 255 3.95 1.71 40.23
C MET A 255 4.60 2.20 41.53
N LYS A 256 4.93 1.31 42.46
CA LYS A 256 5.66 1.66 43.68
C LYS A 256 7.02 2.28 43.32
N PHE A 257 7.78 1.63 42.45
CA PHE A 257 9.06 2.14 41.95
C PHE A 257 8.91 3.50 41.25
N LEU A 258 7.88 3.66 40.41
CA LEU A 258 7.64 4.92 39.72
C LEU A 258 7.27 6.07 40.67
N ASN A 259 6.59 5.77 41.79
CA ASN A 259 6.27 6.75 42.82
C ASN A 259 7.52 7.16 43.62
N ASP A 260 8.44 6.24 43.91
CA ASP A 260 9.71 6.58 44.54
C ASP A 260 10.55 7.53 43.66
N LEU A 261 10.52 7.31 42.34
CA LEU A 261 11.16 8.22 41.37
C LEU A 261 10.50 9.59 41.34
N LYS A 262 9.17 9.64 41.42
CA LYS A 262 8.40 10.89 41.50
C LYS A 262 8.83 11.74 42.71
N GLU A 263 8.98 11.11 43.87
CA GLU A 263 9.47 11.78 45.09
C GLU A 263 10.91 12.27 44.93
N GLN A 264 11.79 11.47 44.33
CA GLN A 264 13.18 11.88 44.05
C GLN A 264 13.27 13.04 43.06
N TRP A 265 12.37 13.08 42.08
CA TRP A 265 12.26 14.15 41.09
C TRP A 265 11.61 15.42 41.62
N GLY A 266 10.94 15.35 42.78
CA GLY A 266 10.25 16.47 43.40
C GLY A 266 9.08 16.99 42.57
N ILE A 267 8.31 16.08 41.93
CA ILE A 267 7.17 16.39 41.05
C ILE A 267 5.85 15.75 41.48
#